data_AF-A0A2D5E2P0-F1
#
_entry.id   AF-A0A2D5E2P0-F1
#
_cell.length_a   1.000
_cell.length_b   1.000
_cell.length_c   1.000
_cell.angle_alpha   90.00
_cell.angle_beta   90.00
_cell.angle_gamma   90.00
#
_symmetry.space_group_name_H-M   'P 1'
#
loop_
_entity.id
_entity.type
_entity.pdbx_description
1 polymer ?
#
loop_
_entity_poly.entity_id
_entity_poly.type
_entity_poly.pdbx_seq_one_letter_code
_entity_poly.pdbx_strand_id
1 'polypeptide(L)'
;MQSHFIKSCAAIGVVGLAGSAFAGDTVRFDVSFSDIDLFFIDFEAGETPANEQIVVTGDPGRYVQSVGFSNVDVDVCWNVGSSFTGWASEIVFDINLDDGDVDGDGADDAWYFIAPFAGDDTGADAEGTCSQRLALEETDVPLAPFTYKVSATGDVATGMSSSWNEGLGLRHSEVNTADFYFVLGGEIPAGCDGATGGCAEVHPTPGCDDITCCSLTCEVEPFCCDIEWDSSCVDIAVDVCGIYQYECVAPAYANDCATSPTMLGNGDVVAFNTVGANTDGPDAPECGSGDDDLPIWGDLWYVIEVADEATVTMTCCNLADFDTKIAMYSAGAIGDPIDPSTLPDDIIGCNEDCDDPDFFTSELISTVPAGQYLVRVGGYLDARGSGDLVVSWEEPEPPLAAPECATPGDTNISQITVDSADFGNGGVWCGAAAENVVARSYPAADLGGAFDVSC
;
A
#
# COMPACT_ATOMS: atom_id res chain seq x y z
N MET A 1 -30.27 -17.29 30.14
CA MET A 1 -29.58 -18.22 31.06
C MET A 1 -29.52 -19.60 30.40
N GLN A 2 -28.83 -19.67 29.25
CA GLN A 2 -28.46 -20.95 28.65
C GLN A 2 -27.22 -21.43 29.41
N SER A 3 -27.24 -22.70 29.79
CA SER A 3 -26.14 -23.33 30.52
C SER A 3 -25.13 -23.78 29.48
N HIS A 4 -24.04 -23.02 29.32
CA HIS A 4 -22.91 -23.40 28.51
C HIS A 4 -22.21 -24.59 29.18
N PHE A 5 -22.47 -25.80 28.69
CA PHE A 5 -21.64 -26.95 29.01
C PHE A 5 -20.39 -26.86 28.13
N ILE A 6 -19.38 -26.16 28.62
CA ILE A 6 -18.04 -26.16 28.04
C ILE A 6 -17.45 -27.55 28.28
N LYS A 7 -17.25 -28.31 27.21
CA LYS A 7 -16.40 -29.50 27.23
C LYS A 7 -14.99 -28.96 27.53
N SER A 8 -14.38 -29.44 28.61
CA SER A 8 -13.06 -28.97 29.05
C SER A 8 -12.04 -29.35 27.98
N CYS A 9 -11.67 -28.42 27.09
CA CYS A 9 -10.58 -28.62 26.14
C CYS A 9 -9.25 -28.42 26.86
N ALA A 10 -8.34 -29.37 26.62
CA ALA A 10 -6.97 -29.29 27.08
C ALA A 10 -6.18 -28.42 26.10
N ALA A 11 -6.16 -27.10 26.31
CA ALA A 11 -5.17 -26.23 25.70
C ALA A 11 -3.82 -26.49 26.39
N ILE A 12 -2.87 -27.09 25.68
CA ILE A 12 -1.53 -27.38 26.19
C ILE A 12 -0.62 -26.20 25.83
N GLY A 13 -0.25 -25.42 26.85
CA GLY A 13 1.08 -24.89 27.10
C GLY A 13 1.69 -23.97 26.04
N VAL A 14 1.66 -22.67 26.33
CA VAL A 14 2.61 -21.66 25.83
C VAL A 14 4.04 -22.20 25.90
N VAL A 15 4.70 -22.32 24.75
CA VAL A 15 6.16 -22.50 24.68
C VAL A 15 6.72 -21.24 24.03
N GLY A 16 7.04 -20.23 24.85
CA GLY A 16 7.94 -19.18 24.40
C GLY A 16 9.29 -19.83 24.11
N LEU A 17 9.62 -20.01 22.84
CA LEU A 17 10.99 -20.29 22.41
C LEU A 17 11.77 -18.99 22.57
N ALA A 18 12.24 -18.72 23.78
CA ALA A 18 13.23 -17.68 24.03
C ALA A 18 14.54 -18.09 23.33
N GLY A 19 14.71 -17.63 22.09
CA GLY A 19 16.02 -17.39 21.51
C GLY A 19 16.84 -16.49 22.45
N SER A 20 18.16 -16.63 22.42
CA SER A 20 19.09 -16.00 23.35
C SER A 20 18.92 -14.48 23.44
N ALA A 21 18.27 -13.98 24.50
CA ALA A 21 18.02 -12.56 24.73
C ALA A 21 19.23 -11.64 24.46
N PHE A 22 19.27 -11.04 23.28
CA PHE A 22 19.88 -9.75 23.01
C PHE A 22 18.76 -8.70 22.88
N ALA A 23 19.08 -7.44 23.17
CA ALA A 23 18.19 -6.33 22.82
C ALA A 23 18.02 -6.34 21.29
N GLY A 24 16.78 -6.34 20.80
CA GLY A 24 16.45 -6.43 19.37
C GLY A 24 15.88 -7.78 18.90
N ASP A 25 15.99 -8.87 19.68
CA ASP A 25 15.49 -10.17 19.23
C ASP A 25 13.97 -10.24 19.21
N THR A 26 13.39 -10.61 18.06
CA THR A 26 11.96 -10.89 17.92
C THR A 26 11.55 -12.06 18.83
N VAL A 27 10.40 -11.96 19.48
CA VAL A 27 9.87 -13.03 20.33
C VAL A 27 8.56 -13.54 19.75
N ARG A 28 8.50 -14.83 19.40
CA ARG A 28 7.30 -15.49 18.90
C ARG A 28 6.53 -16.16 20.04
N PHE A 29 5.20 -16.00 20.01
CA PHE A 29 4.26 -16.65 20.92
C PHE A 29 3.28 -17.48 20.10
N ASP A 30 3.26 -18.79 20.33
CA ASP A 30 2.35 -19.73 19.67
C ASP A 30 1.13 -20.06 20.57
N VAL A 31 -0.05 -20.10 19.95
CA VAL A 31 -1.34 -20.43 20.55
C VAL A 31 -2.03 -21.48 19.69
N SER A 32 -2.34 -22.64 20.28
CA SER A 32 -3.02 -23.73 19.58
C SER A 32 -4.46 -23.88 20.05
N PHE A 33 -5.37 -24.02 19.08
CA PHE A 33 -6.78 -24.31 19.26
C PHE A 33 -7.10 -25.72 18.76
N SER A 34 -7.95 -26.44 19.50
CA SER A 34 -8.40 -27.77 19.09
C SER A 34 -9.73 -28.11 19.75
N ASP A 35 -10.59 -28.80 19.00
CA ASP A 35 -11.92 -29.22 19.45
C ASP A 35 -12.77 -28.05 20.00
N ILE A 36 -12.79 -26.90 19.32
CA ILE A 36 -13.58 -25.71 19.73
C ILE A 36 -14.73 -25.42 18.77
N ASP A 37 -15.87 -25.03 19.31
CA ASP A 37 -17.01 -24.54 18.53
C ASP A 37 -16.88 -23.02 18.34
N LEU A 38 -17.00 -22.54 17.11
CA LEU A 38 -16.99 -21.11 16.77
C LEU A 38 -18.41 -20.53 16.79
N PHE A 39 -18.54 -19.33 17.33
CA PHE A 39 -19.78 -18.57 17.37
C PHE A 39 -19.50 -17.13 16.92
N PHE A 40 -20.57 -16.43 16.54
CA PHE A 40 -20.50 -14.98 16.38
C PHE A 40 -20.23 -14.30 17.73
N ILE A 41 -19.33 -13.31 17.73
CA ILE A 41 -18.99 -12.49 18.88
C ILE A 41 -19.19 -11.02 18.51
N ASP A 42 -19.97 -10.29 19.31
CA ASP A 42 -20.19 -8.86 19.13
C ASP A 42 -19.10 -8.06 19.86
N PHE A 43 -17.92 -7.94 19.23
CA PHE A 43 -16.79 -7.20 19.82
C PHE A 43 -17.09 -5.71 20.01
N GLU A 44 -17.90 -5.09 19.13
CA GLU A 44 -18.37 -3.71 19.29
C GLU A 44 -19.24 -3.53 20.54
N ALA A 45 -19.98 -4.57 20.95
CA ALA A 45 -20.72 -4.60 22.20
C ALA A 45 -19.87 -4.98 23.42
N GLY A 46 -18.55 -5.20 23.24
CA GLY A 46 -17.62 -5.63 24.28
C GLY A 46 -17.74 -7.10 24.65
N GLU A 47 -18.30 -7.95 23.78
CA GLU A 47 -18.28 -9.39 23.96
C GLU A 47 -16.87 -9.95 23.69
N THR A 48 -16.57 -11.09 24.32
CA THR A 48 -15.30 -11.80 24.15
C THR A 48 -15.55 -13.26 23.79
N PRO A 49 -14.67 -13.87 22.98
CA PRO A 49 -14.80 -15.26 22.58
C PRO A 49 -14.70 -16.19 23.80
N ALA A 50 -15.60 -17.17 23.89
CA ALA A 50 -15.59 -18.12 25.02
C ALA A 50 -14.34 -19.02 25.05
N ASN A 51 -13.65 -19.13 23.90
CA ASN A 51 -12.39 -19.82 23.67
C ASN A 51 -11.15 -18.92 23.84
N GLU A 52 -11.32 -17.70 24.37
CA GLU A 52 -10.23 -16.76 24.64
C GLU A 52 -9.06 -17.41 25.39
N GLN A 53 -7.85 -17.19 24.87
CA GLN A 53 -6.58 -17.56 25.49
C GLN A 53 -5.79 -16.29 25.79
N ILE A 54 -5.46 -16.11 27.07
CA ILE A 54 -4.62 -14.99 27.52
C ILE A 54 -3.15 -15.42 27.50
N VAL A 55 -2.35 -14.74 26.69
CA VAL A 55 -0.90 -14.94 26.58
C VAL A 55 -0.19 -13.86 27.41
N VAL A 56 0.52 -14.28 28.46
CA VAL A 56 1.32 -13.39 29.30
C VAL A 56 2.70 -13.24 28.66
N THR A 57 2.94 -12.12 27.99
CA THR A 57 4.19 -11.89 27.24
C THR A 57 5.37 -11.54 28.14
N GLY A 58 5.10 -10.80 29.23
CA GLY A 58 6.14 -10.22 30.08
C GLY A 58 6.75 -8.92 29.54
N ASP A 59 6.30 -8.44 28.39
CA ASP A 59 6.84 -7.29 27.67
C ASP A 59 5.75 -6.22 27.40
N PRO A 60 5.19 -5.57 28.44
CA PRO A 60 4.12 -4.57 28.26
C PRO A 60 4.59 -3.40 27.39
N GLY A 61 3.73 -2.95 26.47
CA GLY A 61 4.00 -1.86 25.53
C GLY A 61 4.91 -2.23 24.35
N ARG A 62 5.39 -3.48 24.27
CA ARG A 62 6.23 -3.94 23.17
C ARG A 62 5.40 -4.09 21.89
N TYR A 63 5.94 -3.64 20.76
CA TYR A 63 5.21 -3.68 19.49
C TYR A 63 5.11 -5.08 18.91
N VAL A 64 3.98 -5.35 18.27
CA VAL A 64 3.73 -6.58 17.52
C VAL A 64 4.08 -6.33 16.05
N GLN A 65 5.02 -7.12 15.54
CA GLN A 65 5.54 -7.00 14.17
C GLN A 65 4.68 -7.76 13.17
N SER A 66 4.28 -8.98 13.52
CA SER A 66 3.45 -9.83 12.67
C SER A 66 2.58 -10.75 13.50
N VAL A 67 1.57 -11.28 12.83
CA VAL A 67 0.66 -12.31 13.32
C VAL A 67 0.54 -13.35 12.24
N GLY A 68 0.19 -14.58 12.60
CA GLY A 68 0.09 -15.62 11.60
C GLY A 68 -0.61 -16.85 12.09
N PHE A 69 -0.82 -17.78 11.16
CA PHE A 69 -1.52 -19.02 11.43
C PHE A 69 -0.94 -20.16 10.61
N SER A 70 -1.18 -21.38 11.07
CA SER A 70 -0.87 -22.62 10.36
C SER A 70 -1.79 -23.73 10.83
N ASN A 71 -1.74 -24.89 10.17
CA ASN A 71 -2.44 -26.10 10.65
C ASN A 71 -3.94 -25.90 10.97
N VAL A 72 -4.59 -25.02 10.20
CA VAL A 72 -6.01 -24.69 10.36
C VAL A 72 -6.85 -25.76 9.67
N ASP A 73 -7.59 -26.53 10.45
CA ASP A 73 -8.57 -27.54 10.03
C ASP A 73 -9.90 -27.24 10.71
N VAL A 74 -10.87 -26.76 9.92
CA VAL A 74 -12.18 -26.31 10.42
C VAL A 74 -13.30 -26.94 9.60
N ASP A 75 -14.30 -27.46 10.30
CA ASP A 75 -15.56 -27.91 9.73
C ASP A 75 -16.57 -26.76 9.72
N VAL A 76 -16.82 -26.20 8.52
CA VAL A 76 -17.77 -25.11 8.31
C VAL A 76 -19.18 -25.68 8.23
N CYS A 77 -20.07 -25.30 9.14
CA CYS A 77 -21.34 -25.97 9.34
C CYS A 77 -22.56 -25.21 8.77
N TRP A 78 -23.54 -25.96 8.27
CA TRP A 78 -24.89 -25.48 8.06
C TRP A 78 -25.81 -26.11 9.10
N ASN A 79 -26.20 -25.33 10.11
CA ASN A 79 -27.05 -25.84 11.18
C ASN A 79 -28.49 -26.04 10.74
N VAL A 80 -29.12 -27.05 11.33
CA VAL A 80 -30.58 -27.22 11.23
C VAL A 80 -31.29 -25.99 11.82
N GLY A 81 -32.14 -25.37 11.02
CA GLY A 81 -32.86 -24.15 11.36
C GLY A 81 -32.20 -22.87 10.86
N SER A 82 -30.97 -22.93 10.33
CA SER A 82 -30.35 -21.79 9.63
C SER A 82 -30.79 -21.72 8.17
N SER A 83 -30.93 -20.50 7.67
CA SER A 83 -31.28 -20.24 6.26
C SER A 83 -30.08 -20.36 5.31
N PHE A 84 -28.86 -20.33 5.84
CA PHE A 84 -27.62 -20.31 5.07
C PHE A 84 -26.59 -21.25 5.73
N THR A 85 -25.64 -21.73 4.93
CA THR A 85 -24.42 -22.28 5.52
C THR A 85 -23.57 -21.12 6.07
N GLY A 86 -22.80 -21.37 7.12
CA GLY A 86 -21.65 -20.50 7.39
C GLY A 86 -20.70 -20.49 6.20
N TRP A 87 -20.00 -19.39 5.99
CA TRP A 87 -18.93 -19.27 4.99
C TRP A 87 -17.57 -19.43 5.65
N ALA A 88 -16.64 -20.05 4.93
CA ALA A 88 -15.27 -20.19 5.41
C ALA A 88 -14.60 -18.81 5.63
N SER A 89 -14.90 -17.84 4.76
CA SER A 89 -14.46 -16.45 4.86
C SER A 89 -14.92 -15.71 6.12
N GLU A 90 -15.93 -16.23 6.83
CA GLU A 90 -16.42 -15.65 8.08
C GLU A 90 -15.63 -16.12 9.31
N ILE A 91 -14.74 -17.10 9.16
CA ILE A 91 -13.89 -17.58 10.26
C ILE A 91 -12.69 -16.65 10.41
N VAL A 92 -12.43 -16.19 11.64
CA VAL A 92 -11.30 -15.33 11.96
C VAL A 92 -10.56 -15.82 13.19
N PHE A 93 -9.25 -15.57 13.23
CA PHE A 93 -8.51 -15.45 14.48
C PHE A 93 -8.70 -14.05 15.03
N ASP A 94 -8.83 -13.94 16.35
CA ASP A 94 -9.00 -12.69 17.07
C ASP A 94 -7.75 -12.46 17.92
N ILE A 95 -7.19 -11.25 17.90
CA ILE A 95 -6.12 -10.84 18.83
C ILE A 95 -6.40 -9.44 19.35
N ASN A 96 -6.37 -9.26 20.67
CA ASN A 96 -6.56 -7.96 21.32
C ASN A 96 -5.21 -7.34 21.63
N LEU A 97 -4.98 -6.14 21.11
CA LEU A 97 -3.72 -5.41 21.18
C LEU A 97 -3.99 -3.96 21.57
N ASP A 98 -2.99 -3.31 22.15
CA ASP A 98 -3.04 -1.87 22.42
C ASP A 98 -2.76 -1.12 21.11
N ASP A 99 -3.71 -0.30 20.65
CA ASP A 99 -3.59 0.53 19.45
C ASP A 99 -3.40 2.02 19.78
N GLY A 100 -3.41 2.39 21.06
CA GLY A 100 -3.29 3.77 21.53
C GLY A 100 -4.49 4.67 21.21
N ASP A 101 -5.71 4.12 21.13
CA ASP A 101 -6.96 4.82 20.83
C ASP A 101 -6.93 5.45 19.42
N VAL A 102 -6.31 4.74 18.46
CA VAL A 102 -6.23 5.19 17.07
C VAL A 102 -7.61 5.18 16.42
N ASP A 103 -8.50 4.28 16.84
CA ASP A 103 -9.88 4.22 16.36
C ASP A 103 -10.83 5.25 17.02
N GLY A 104 -10.39 5.90 18.10
CA GLY A 104 -11.10 6.98 18.79
C GLY A 104 -12.28 6.50 19.64
N ASP A 105 -12.32 5.23 20.02
CA ASP A 105 -13.37 4.65 20.86
C ASP A 105 -13.20 4.98 22.37
N GLY A 106 -12.05 5.54 22.74
CA GLY A 106 -11.69 5.94 24.10
C GLY A 106 -11.11 4.82 24.96
N ALA A 107 -10.76 3.69 24.36
CA ALA A 107 -9.95 2.62 24.92
C ALA A 107 -8.64 2.51 24.14
N ASP A 108 -7.57 2.14 24.85
CA ASP A 108 -6.28 1.93 24.20
C ASP A 108 -6.18 0.52 23.57
N ASP A 109 -7.19 -0.35 23.70
CA ASP A 109 -7.17 -1.77 23.29
C ASP A 109 -8.17 -2.06 22.15
N ALA A 110 -7.70 -2.61 21.03
CA ALA A 110 -8.52 -2.98 19.86
C ALA A 110 -8.37 -4.46 19.47
N TRP A 111 -9.44 -5.04 18.91
CA TRP A 111 -9.42 -6.40 18.35
C TRP A 111 -9.01 -6.38 16.87
N TYR A 112 -7.94 -7.09 16.55
CA TYR A 112 -7.47 -7.32 15.20
C TYR A 112 -7.86 -8.73 14.73
N PHE A 113 -8.28 -8.85 13.47
CA PHE A 113 -8.84 -10.08 12.91
C PHE A 113 -8.07 -10.56 11.70
N ILE A 114 -7.80 -11.88 11.65
CA ILE A 114 -7.14 -12.51 10.50
C ILE A 114 -7.99 -13.68 10.00
N ALA A 115 -8.36 -13.63 8.72
CA ALA A 115 -9.20 -14.67 8.10
C ALA A 115 -8.33 -15.71 7.35
N PRO A 116 -8.23 -16.96 7.83
CA PRO A 116 -7.47 -18.01 7.15
C PRO A 116 -8.05 -18.42 5.79
N PHE A 117 -9.32 -18.07 5.52
CA PHE A 117 -10.04 -18.41 4.29
C PHE A 117 -10.63 -17.15 3.61
N ALA A 118 -9.90 -16.04 3.63
CA ALA A 118 -10.35 -14.79 3.03
C ALA A 118 -10.81 -14.99 1.56
N GLY A 119 -12.06 -14.58 1.28
CA GLY A 119 -12.70 -14.72 -0.04
C GLY A 119 -13.31 -16.09 -0.36
N ASP A 120 -13.20 -17.09 0.52
CA ASP A 120 -13.91 -18.37 0.37
C ASP A 120 -15.34 -18.29 0.95
N ASP A 121 -16.27 -17.79 0.13
CA ASP A 121 -17.69 -17.66 0.48
C ASP A 121 -18.46 -18.99 0.30
N THR A 122 -17.86 -20.09 0.73
CA THR A 122 -18.45 -21.43 0.62
C THR A 122 -18.49 -22.15 1.97
N GLY A 123 -19.42 -23.10 2.09
CA GLY A 123 -19.62 -23.87 3.31
C GLY A 123 -20.14 -25.28 3.03
N ALA A 124 -21.10 -25.75 3.83
CA ALA A 124 -21.74 -27.04 3.66
C ALA A 124 -22.85 -27.04 2.60
N ASP A 125 -22.94 -28.12 1.83
CA ASP A 125 -23.92 -28.28 0.74
C ASP A 125 -25.32 -28.69 1.21
N ALA A 126 -25.47 -29.07 2.48
CA ALA A 126 -26.73 -29.54 3.04
C ALA A 126 -26.92 -29.12 4.49
N GLU A 127 -28.15 -28.73 4.83
CA GLU A 127 -28.56 -28.46 6.21
C GLU A 127 -28.30 -29.66 7.13
N GLY A 128 -27.73 -29.40 8.30
CA GLY A 128 -27.31 -30.39 9.28
C GLY A 128 -25.99 -31.08 8.96
N THR A 129 -25.20 -30.56 8.02
CA THR A 129 -23.87 -31.08 7.67
C THR A 129 -22.80 -30.01 7.81
N CYS A 130 -21.54 -30.42 7.83
CA CYS A 130 -20.38 -29.53 7.81
C CYS A 130 -19.45 -29.91 6.65
N SER A 131 -18.64 -28.95 6.20
CA SER A 131 -17.70 -29.08 5.09
C SER A 131 -16.32 -28.62 5.55
N GLN A 132 -15.33 -29.48 5.38
CA GLN A 132 -13.97 -29.25 5.87
C GLN A 132 -13.27 -28.16 5.04
N ARG A 133 -12.51 -27.30 5.72
CA ARG A 133 -11.59 -26.31 5.14
C ARG A 133 -10.23 -26.42 5.80
N LEU A 134 -9.18 -26.28 4.99
CA LEU A 134 -7.80 -26.49 5.39
C LEU A 134 -6.93 -25.31 4.96
N ALA A 135 -6.25 -24.68 5.91
CA ALA A 135 -5.13 -23.77 5.67
C ALA A 135 -3.93 -24.27 6.48
N LEU A 136 -3.20 -25.21 5.88
CA LEU A 136 -2.17 -26.00 6.58
C LEU A 136 -0.80 -25.32 6.60
N GLU A 137 -0.49 -24.56 5.56
CA GLU A 137 0.80 -23.87 5.43
C GLU A 137 0.87 -22.68 6.40
N GLU A 138 2.06 -22.42 6.92
CA GLU A 138 2.29 -21.25 7.75
C GLU A 138 2.15 -19.99 6.91
N THR A 139 1.25 -19.11 7.32
CA THR A 139 1.04 -17.79 6.74
C THR A 139 1.45 -16.76 7.79
N ASP A 140 2.34 -15.84 7.40
CA ASP A 140 2.71 -14.67 8.19
C ASP A 140 2.03 -13.44 7.60
N VAL A 141 1.44 -12.63 8.46
CA VAL A 141 0.74 -11.39 8.13
C VAL A 141 1.48 -10.26 8.85
N PRO A 142 2.36 -9.52 8.14
CA PRO A 142 3.02 -8.35 8.71
C PRO A 142 1.99 -7.31 9.12
N LEU A 143 2.15 -6.77 10.33
CA LEU A 143 1.35 -5.65 10.80
C LEU A 143 2.03 -4.34 10.37
N ALA A 144 1.23 -3.29 10.23
CA ALA A 144 1.76 -1.94 10.04
C ALA A 144 2.70 -1.61 11.22
N PRO A 145 3.95 -1.20 10.94
CA PRO A 145 4.90 -0.87 11.99
C PRO A 145 4.31 0.12 12.99
N PHE A 146 4.61 -0.10 14.26
CA PHE A 146 4.24 0.77 15.37
C PHE A 146 2.75 1.06 15.55
N THR A 147 1.88 0.19 14.99
CA THR A 147 0.44 0.34 15.14
C THR A 147 -0.07 -0.36 16.39
N TYR A 148 0.38 -1.61 16.61
CA TYR A 148 -0.15 -2.45 17.69
C TYR A 148 0.93 -2.84 18.70
N LYS A 149 0.57 -2.78 19.99
CA LYS A 149 1.42 -3.09 21.13
C LYS A 149 0.80 -4.19 21.98
N VAL A 150 1.64 -4.83 22.77
CA VAL A 150 1.19 -5.56 23.96
C VAL A 150 0.59 -4.55 24.93
N SER A 151 -0.59 -4.87 25.46
CA SER A 151 -1.27 -4.04 26.46
C SER A 151 -0.37 -3.67 27.65
N ALA A 152 -0.76 -2.62 28.37
CA ALA A 152 -0.03 -2.17 29.57
C ALA A 152 0.07 -3.22 30.68
N THR A 153 -0.78 -4.26 30.68
CA THR A 153 -0.68 -5.38 31.63
C THR A 153 0.37 -6.42 31.23
N GLY A 154 0.81 -6.42 29.97
CA GLY A 154 1.67 -7.45 29.40
C GLY A 154 0.89 -8.66 28.86
N ASP A 155 -0.44 -8.61 28.91
CA ASP A 155 -1.32 -9.70 28.49
C ASP A 155 -1.84 -9.43 27.07
N VAL A 156 -1.90 -10.48 26.25
CA VAL A 156 -2.49 -10.46 24.91
C VAL A 156 -3.60 -11.51 24.86
N ALA A 157 -4.84 -11.07 24.65
CA ALA A 157 -5.97 -11.98 24.48
C ALA A 157 -6.03 -12.46 23.03
N THR A 158 -6.24 -13.75 22.83
CA THR A 158 -6.35 -14.37 21.51
C THR A 158 -7.58 -15.28 21.44
N GLY A 159 -8.17 -15.42 20.27
CA GLY A 159 -9.39 -16.20 20.08
C GLY A 159 -9.56 -16.67 18.64
N MET A 160 -10.67 -17.36 18.42
CA MET A 160 -11.21 -17.60 17.10
C MET A 160 -12.72 -17.41 17.16
N SER A 161 -13.29 -16.78 16.14
CA SER A 161 -14.71 -16.46 16.11
C SER A 161 -15.27 -16.53 14.69
N SER A 162 -16.59 -16.34 14.58
CA SER A 162 -17.23 -16.03 13.31
C SER A 162 -17.54 -14.54 13.26
N SER A 163 -17.25 -13.90 12.14
CA SER A 163 -17.55 -12.48 11.90
C SER A 163 -19.01 -12.23 11.51
N TRP A 164 -19.83 -13.26 11.30
CA TRP A 164 -21.20 -13.11 10.82
C TRP A 164 -22.27 -13.54 11.82
N ASN A 165 -23.23 -12.66 12.05
CA ASN A 165 -24.37 -12.90 12.94
C ASN A 165 -25.65 -13.22 12.15
N GLU A 166 -26.12 -14.47 12.23
CA GLU A 166 -27.43 -14.86 11.69
C GLU A 166 -28.61 -14.63 12.66
N GLY A 167 -28.34 -14.14 13.88
CA GLY A 167 -29.35 -13.82 14.89
C GLY A 167 -29.98 -15.04 15.59
N LEU A 168 -29.47 -16.26 15.33
CA LEU A 168 -29.98 -17.50 15.91
C LEU A 168 -29.16 -18.00 17.11
N GLY A 169 -27.95 -17.47 17.31
CA GLY A 169 -27.03 -17.92 18.35
C GLY A 169 -26.61 -19.39 18.21
N LEU A 170 -26.66 -19.92 16.98
CA LEU A 170 -26.18 -21.25 16.66
C LEU A 170 -24.67 -21.24 16.42
N ARG A 171 -24.05 -22.40 16.55
CA ARG A 171 -22.62 -22.59 16.28
C ARG A 171 -22.32 -22.40 14.81
N HIS A 172 -21.40 -21.54 14.44
CA HIS A 172 -21.02 -21.35 13.03
C HIS A 172 -20.20 -22.52 12.48
N SER A 173 -19.12 -22.89 13.16
CA SER A 173 -18.15 -23.90 12.71
C SER A 173 -17.54 -24.67 13.89
N GLU A 174 -16.82 -25.76 13.59
CA GLU A 174 -16.07 -26.56 14.58
C GLU A 174 -14.60 -26.64 14.15
N VAL A 175 -13.69 -26.18 15.00
CA VAL A 175 -12.24 -26.24 14.76
C VAL A 175 -11.73 -27.57 15.26
N ASN A 176 -11.18 -28.38 14.35
CA ASN A 176 -10.48 -29.61 14.68
C ASN A 176 -9.10 -29.27 15.25
N THR A 177 -8.32 -28.49 14.51
CA THR A 177 -7.03 -27.93 14.92
C THR A 177 -6.83 -26.56 14.29
N ALA A 178 -6.10 -25.68 14.96
CA ALA A 178 -5.63 -24.42 14.38
C ALA A 178 -4.46 -23.91 15.22
N ASP A 179 -3.38 -23.48 14.58
CA ASP A 179 -2.26 -22.85 15.25
C ASP A 179 -2.23 -21.37 14.85
N PHE A 180 -2.14 -20.51 15.86
CA PHE A 180 -2.01 -19.06 15.74
C PHE A 180 -0.71 -18.62 16.39
N TYR A 181 -0.09 -17.57 15.89
CA TYR A 181 1.04 -16.96 16.55
C TYR A 181 1.08 -15.46 16.34
N PHE A 182 1.83 -14.78 17.20
CA PHE A 182 2.22 -13.40 17.02
C PHE A 182 3.68 -13.20 17.38
N VAL A 183 4.31 -12.22 16.75
CA VAL A 183 5.73 -11.90 16.89
C VAL A 183 5.87 -10.50 17.45
N LEU A 184 6.52 -10.39 18.62
CA LEU A 184 6.93 -9.10 19.15
C LEU A 184 8.20 -8.65 18.44
N GLY A 185 8.22 -7.40 17.97
CA GLY A 185 9.40 -6.76 17.40
C GLY A 185 10.51 -6.56 18.45
N GLY A 186 11.69 -6.08 18.04
CA GLY A 186 12.75 -5.74 18.99
C GLY A 186 12.31 -4.74 20.07
N GLU A 187 12.97 -4.72 21.23
CA GLU A 187 12.78 -3.62 22.19
C GLU A 187 13.12 -2.29 21.50
N ILE A 188 12.25 -1.29 21.63
CA ILE A 188 12.55 0.04 21.12
C ILE A 188 13.57 0.70 22.04
N PRO A 189 14.71 1.17 21.50
CA PRO A 189 15.66 1.94 22.28
C PRO A 189 14.98 3.19 22.85
N ALA A 190 15.22 3.49 24.14
CA ALA A 190 14.54 4.59 24.82
C ALA A 190 14.74 5.96 24.16
N GLY A 191 15.84 6.15 23.41
CA GLY A 191 16.06 7.36 22.61
C GLY A 191 15.12 7.52 21.42
N CYS A 192 14.59 6.42 20.86
CA CYS A 192 13.68 6.44 19.72
C CYS A 192 12.22 6.72 20.13
N ASP A 193 11.84 6.41 21.38
CA ASP A 193 10.47 6.60 21.86
C ASP A 193 10.13 8.10 21.96
N GLY A 194 9.24 8.56 21.08
CA GLY A 194 8.82 9.96 21.02
C GLY A 194 9.88 10.93 20.51
N ALA A 195 10.92 10.42 19.82
CA ALA A 195 11.88 11.27 19.12
C ALA A 195 11.18 12.07 17.99
N THR A 196 11.65 13.30 17.77
CA THR A 196 11.06 14.21 16.78
C THR A 196 12.10 14.80 15.83
N GLY A 197 13.35 14.35 15.91
CA GLY A 197 14.42 14.81 15.03
C GLY A 197 14.49 13.92 13.79
N GLY A 198 14.73 14.52 12.62
CA GLY A 198 14.80 13.76 11.37
C GLY A 198 15.96 12.76 11.35
N CYS A 199 15.73 11.52 10.92
CA CYS A 199 16.79 10.50 10.85
C CYS A 199 17.96 10.86 9.94
N ALA A 200 17.69 11.68 8.93
CA ALA A 200 18.66 12.22 7.98
C ALA A 200 19.41 13.47 8.48
N GLU A 201 19.08 13.99 9.66
CA GLU A 201 19.55 15.30 10.11
C GLU A 201 20.27 15.21 11.44
N VAL A 202 21.44 15.84 11.55
CA VAL A 202 22.18 15.87 12.82
C VAL A 202 21.42 16.69 13.86
N HIS A 203 21.19 16.11 15.04
CA HIS A 203 20.51 16.80 16.13
C HIS A 203 20.98 16.35 17.53
N PRO A 204 20.89 17.23 18.54
CA PRO A 204 21.49 16.98 19.85
C PRO A 204 20.70 16.01 20.74
N THR A 205 19.47 15.65 20.35
CA THR A 205 18.67 14.65 21.08
C THR A 205 18.98 13.24 20.57
N PRO A 206 18.92 12.20 21.42
CA PRO A 206 19.03 10.83 20.96
C PRO A 206 17.79 10.41 20.15
N GLY A 207 18.01 9.46 19.24
CA GLY A 207 17.00 8.84 18.38
C GLY A 207 16.32 9.77 17.39
N CYS A 208 15.71 9.21 16.36
CA CYS A 208 15.05 9.97 15.30
C CYS A 208 13.58 9.61 15.14
N ASP A 209 12.86 10.42 14.37
CA ASP A 209 11.41 10.42 14.21
C ASP A 209 10.85 9.24 13.40
N ASP A 210 11.67 8.58 12.59
CA ASP A 210 11.38 7.23 12.08
C ASP A 210 11.94 6.19 13.06
N ILE A 211 11.03 5.57 13.80
CA ILE A 211 11.33 4.61 14.85
C ILE A 211 11.84 3.25 14.33
N THR A 212 11.53 2.85 13.09
CA THR A 212 12.18 1.69 12.44
C THR A 212 13.61 2.03 12.12
N CYS A 213 13.83 3.19 11.49
CA CYS A 213 15.16 3.60 11.12
C CYS A 213 16.03 3.85 12.35
N CYS A 214 15.42 4.44 13.39
CA CYS A 214 16.04 4.65 14.68
C CYS A 214 16.46 3.31 15.30
N SER A 215 15.59 2.31 15.37
CA SER A 215 15.94 1.01 15.98
C SER A 215 17.08 0.32 15.22
N LEU A 216 17.04 0.28 13.88
CA LEU A 216 18.11 -0.28 13.05
C LEU A 216 19.44 0.44 13.25
N THR A 217 19.42 1.77 13.28
CA THR A 217 20.61 2.59 13.53
C THR A 217 21.20 2.31 14.91
N CYS A 218 20.33 2.18 15.92
CA CYS A 218 20.72 1.95 17.31
C CYS A 218 21.25 0.53 17.56
N GLU A 219 20.84 -0.46 16.77
CA GLU A 219 21.44 -1.80 16.76
C GLU A 219 22.88 -1.76 16.26
N VAL A 220 23.18 -0.91 15.28
CA VAL A 220 24.54 -0.71 14.76
C VAL A 220 25.38 0.10 15.76
N GLU A 221 24.84 1.22 16.26
CA GLU A 221 25.54 2.13 17.17
C GLU A 221 24.62 2.66 18.28
N PRO A 222 24.64 2.04 19.48
CA PRO A 222 23.80 2.44 20.62
C PRO A 222 23.99 3.88 21.10
N PHE A 223 25.11 4.53 20.76
CA PHE A 223 25.32 5.94 21.06
C PHE A 223 24.21 6.82 20.48
N CYS A 224 23.64 6.45 19.33
CA CYS A 224 22.61 7.20 18.63
C CYS A 224 21.28 7.29 19.39
N CYS A 225 20.91 6.27 20.19
CA CYS A 225 19.76 6.32 21.09
C CYS A 225 20.09 6.71 22.54
N ASP A 226 21.36 6.64 22.94
CA ASP A 226 21.72 6.87 24.34
C ASP A 226 22.20 8.30 24.61
N ILE A 227 22.82 8.96 23.63
CA ILE A 227 23.55 10.22 23.84
C ILE A 227 23.07 11.33 22.91
N GLU A 228 23.25 11.19 21.60
CA GLU A 228 22.87 12.19 20.59
C GLU A 228 22.85 11.56 19.18
N TRP A 229 22.13 12.19 18.26
CA TRP A 229 22.09 11.79 16.85
C TRP A 229 23.08 12.65 16.03
N ASP A 230 24.34 12.24 16.03
CA ASP A 230 25.42 12.97 15.35
C ASP A 230 25.55 12.59 13.85
N SER A 231 26.57 13.11 13.17
CA SER A 231 26.79 12.81 11.75
C SER A 231 27.03 11.33 11.47
N SER A 232 27.62 10.58 12.41
CA SER A 232 27.79 9.14 12.25
C SER A 232 26.46 8.39 12.38
N CYS A 233 25.54 8.88 13.21
CA CYS A 233 24.18 8.35 13.29
C CYS A 233 23.41 8.57 11.99
N VAL A 234 23.53 9.77 11.39
CA VAL A 234 22.96 10.07 10.07
C VAL A 234 23.55 9.18 8.99
N ASP A 235 24.89 9.03 8.93
CA ASP A 235 25.55 8.17 7.94
C ASP A 235 25.07 6.71 8.03
N ILE A 236 24.90 6.19 9.26
CA ILE A 236 24.37 4.85 9.50
C ILE A 236 22.89 4.78 9.07
N ALA A 237 22.07 5.73 9.47
CA ALA A 237 20.64 5.76 9.17
C ALA A 237 20.39 5.82 7.66
N VAL A 238 21.15 6.63 6.93
CA VAL A 238 21.09 6.71 5.47
C VAL A 238 21.37 5.35 4.83
N ASP A 239 22.39 4.62 5.30
CA ASP A 239 22.77 3.32 4.76
C ASP A 239 21.76 2.21 5.13
N VAL A 240 21.39 2.09 6.40
CA VAL A 240 20.54 0.98 6.87
C VAL A 240 19.06 1.16 6.55
N CYS A 241 18.61 2.39 6.34
CA CYS A 241 17.22 2.73 6.06
C CYS A 241 16.98 3.15 4.61
N GLY A 242 18.03 3.24 3.79
CA GLY A 242 17.92 3.67 2.39
C GLY A 242 17.39 5.09 2.24
N ILE A 243 17.71 5.99 3.17
CA ILE A 243 17.23 7.38 3.11
C ILE A 243 17.96 8.09 1.97
N TYR A 244 17.18 8.64 1.03
CA TYR A 244 17.73 9.46 -0.03
C TYR A 244 18.36 10.73 0.54
N GLN A 245 19.62 10.98 0.15
CA GLN A 245 20.36 12.19 0.47
C GLN A 245 20.77 12.87 -0.82
N TYR A 246 20.23 14.07 -1.05
CA TYR A 246 20.61 14.84 -2.22
C TYR A 246 22.00 15.46 -2.03
N GLU A 247 22.91 15.13 -2.95
CA GLU A 247 24.22 15.77 -3.02
C GLU A 247 24.63 16.00 -4.49
N CYS A 248 24.90 17.25 -4.86
CA CYS A 248 25.49 17.60 -6.15
C CYS A 248 26.90 18.15 -5.97
N VAL A 249 27.92 17.35 -6.29
CA VAL A 249 29.33 17.73 -6.14
C VAL A 249 29.96 17.99 -7.51
N ALA A 250 30.66 19.12 -7.63
CA ALA A 250 31.46 19.47 -8.81
C ALA A 250 30.71 19.34 -10.16
N PRO A 251 29.56 20.03 -10.32
CA PRO A 251 28.73 19.91 -11.53
C PRO A 251 29.51 20.24 -12.81
N ALA A 252 29.38 19.38 -13.82
CA ALA A 252 29.94 19.53 -15.15
C ALA A 252 29.20 20.57 -15.98
N TYR A 253 27.88 20.72 -15.75
CA TYR A 253 27.01 21.63 -16.47
C TYR A 253 26.28 22.59 -15.52
N ALA A 254 25.76 23.70 -16.05
CA ALA A 254 25.05 24.69 -15.25
C ALA A 254 23.77 24.13 -14.60
N ASN A 255 23.17 23.13 -15.25
CA ASN A 255 21.94 22.47 -14.84
C ASN A 255 22.14 21.00 -14.48
N ASP A 256 23.35 20.68 -14.04
CA ASP A 256 23.75 19.35 -13.57
C ASP A 256 23.35 19.10 -12.10
N CYS A 257 22.67 20.07 -11.48
CA CYS A 257 22.15 19.95 -10.12
C CYS A 257 20.66 20.29 -10.13
N ALA A 258 19.83 19.51 -9.43
CA ALA A 258 18.40 19.77 -9.24
C ALA A 258 18.10 21.17 -8.68
N THR A 259 19.02 21.73 -7.89
CA THR A 259 18.91 23.07 -7.31
C THR A 259 19.26 24.22 -8.26
N SER A 260 19.75 23.92 -9.47
CA SER A 260 20.11 24.91 -10.50
C SER A 260 19.54 24.54 -11.88
N PRO A 261 18.25 24.23 -11.99
CA PRO A 261 17.68 23.75 -13.24
C PRO A 261 17.63 24.86 -14.30
N THR A 262 17.65 24.47 -15.57
CA THR A 262 17.41 25.41 -16.67
C THR A 262 15.91 25.59 -16.89
N MET A 263 15.45 26.85 -16.89
CA MET A 263 14.06 27.19 -17.20
C MET A 263 13.74 26.92 -18.68
N LEU A 264 12.63 26.21 -18.93
CA LEU A 264 12.08 25.97 -20.26
C LEU A 264 10.68 26.60 -20.39
N GLY A 265 10.37 27.12 -21.57
CA GLY A 265 9.07 27.62 -21.98
C GLY A 265 8.29 26.63 -22.84
N ASN A 266 7.01 26.93 -23.07
CA ASN A 266 6.13 26.08 -23.88
C ASN A 266 6.58 26.08 -25.35
N GLY A 267 6.87 24.89 -25.88
CA GLY A 267 7.31 24.68 -27.26
C GLY A 267 8.82 24.83 -27.46
N ASP A 268 9.59 24.91 -26.37
CA ASP A 268 11.05 24.99 -26.45
C ASP A 268 11.66 23.67 -26.93
N VAL A 269 12.76 23.81 -27.67
CA VAL A 269 13.65 22.72 -28.06
C VAL A 269 15.04 23.08 -27.55
N VAL A 270 15.58 22.28 -26.65
CA VAL A 270 16.86 22.54 -25.98
C VAL A 270 17.86 21.42 -26.25
N ALA A 271 19.03 21.79 -26.77
CA ALA A 271 20.14 20.84 -26.92
C ALA A 271 20.74 20.52 -25.54
N PHE A 272 21.03 19.25 -25.32
CA PHE A 272 21.62 18.75 -24.07
C PHE A 272 22.75 17.76 -24.32
N ASN A 273 23.59 17.54 -23.29
CA ASN A 273 24.67 16.55 -23.31
C ASN A 273 24.92 16.04 -21.89
N THR A 274 24.72 14.74 -21.66
CA THR A 274 24.84 14.06 -20.36
C THR A 274 26.24 13.51 -20.08
N VAL A 275 27.19 13.69 -21.00
CA VAL A 275 28.55 13.16 -20.86
C VAL A 275 29.32 13.90 -19.77
N GLY A 276 29.53 13.23 -18.64
CA GLY A 276 30.22 13.79 -17.47
C GLY A 276 29.32 14.54 -16.50
N ALA A 277 28.00 14.58 -16.76
CA ALA A 277 27.01 14.98 -15.77
C ALA A 277 27.02 14.06 -14.54
N ASN A 278 26.50 14.55 -13.43
CA ASN A 278 26.35 13.78 -12.20
C ASN A 278 25.22 12.75 -12.32
N THR A 279 24.97 11.99 -11.26
CA THR A 279 23.77 11.15 -11.11
C THR A 279 23.29 11.44 -9.71
N ASP A 280 22.59 12.56 -9.57
CA ASP A 280 22.32 13.19 -8.27
C ASP A 280 20.85 13.17 -7.85
N GLY A 281 19.93 12.86 -8.75
CA GLY A 281 18.53 12.59 -8.42
C GLY A 281 18.28 11.19 -7.88
N PRO A 282 17.09 10.96 -7.30
CA PRO A 282 16.74 9.70 -6.66
C PRO A 282 16.60 8.56 -7.68
N ASP A 283 16.55 7.33 -7.20
CA ASP A 283 16.09 6.20 -8.01
C ASP A 283 14.65 6.45 -8.50
N ALA A 284 14.33 5.99 -9.71
CA ALA A 284 13.04 6.19 -10.37
C ALA A 284 12.42 4.84 -10.80
N PRO A 285 11.95 3.99 -9.86
CA PRO A 285 11.32 2.71 -10.18
C PRO A 285 10.09 2.86 -11.10
N GLU A 286 9.45 4.04 -11.11
CA GLU A 286 8.28 4.38 -11.92
C GLU A 286 8.57 4.33 -13.42
N CYS A 287 9.84 4.42 -13.83
CA CYS A 287 10.20 4.26 -15.24
C CYS A 287 9.88 2.85 -15.77
N GLY A 288 9.74 1.85 -14.87
CA GLY A 288 9.47 0.47 -15.26
C GLY A 288 10.62 -0.18 -16.03
N SER A 289 11.85 0.29 -15.76
CA SER A 289 13.03 -0.02 -16.55
C SER A 289 13.40 -1.50 -16.60
N GLY A 290 13.87 -1.96 -17.76
CA GLY A 290 14.45 -3.29 -17.88
C GLY A 290 15.66 -3.52 -16.94
N ASP A 291 15.97 -4.77 -16.61
CA ASP A 291 17.13 -5.15 -15.78
C ASP A 291 17.17 -4.52 -14.36
N ASP A 292 16.03 -4.06 -13.83
CA ASP A 292 15.92 -3.38 -12.52
C ASP A 292 16.84 -2.14 -12.42
N ASP A 293 17.12 -1.45 -13.53
CA ASP A 293 17.91 -0.21 -13.55
C ASP A 293 17.07 0.96 -13.04
N LEU A 294 17.15 1.22 -11.73
CA LEU A 294 16.40 2.29 -11.07
C LEU A 294 16.95 3.71 -11.33
N PRO A 295 18.27 3.95 -11.45
CA PRO A 295 18.77 5.31 -11.63
C PRO A 295 18.46 5.91 -13.00
N ILE A 296 18.44 7.25 -13.06
CA ILE A 296 18.52 8.02 -14.30
C ILE A 296 19.94 8.59 -14.40
N TRP A 297 20.77 7.96 -15.20
CA TRP A 297 22.21 8.19 -15.21
C TRP A 297 22.61 9.45 -15.97
N GLY A 298 23.63 10.17 -15.48
CA GLY A 298 24.15 11.37 -16.15
C GLY A 298 23.09 12.47 -16.26
N ASP A 299 22.39 12.79 -15.18
CA ASP A 299 21.17 13.57 -15.22
C ASP A 299 21.38 15.08 -15.38
N LEU A 300 20.50 15.70 -16.15
CA LEU A 300 20.38 17.13 -16.31
C LEU A 300 18.98 17.58 -15.89
N TRP A 301 18.93 18.73 -15.24
CA TRP A 301 17.73 19.27 -14.62
C TRP A 301 17.20 20.48 -15.38
N TYR A 302 15.90 20.48 -15.58
CA TYR A 302 15.16 21.59 -16.16
C TYR A 302 13.96 21.89 -15.28
N VAL A 303 13.39 23.06 -15.46
CA VAL A 303 12.19 23.47 -14.73
C VAL A 303 11.21 24.10 -15.71
N ILE A 304 9.92 23.83 -15.52
CA ILE A 304 8.82 24.46 -16.24
C ILE A 304 7.82 25.05 -15.27
N GLU A 305 7.10 26.08 -15.72
CA GLU A 305 6.03 26.73 -14.97
C GLU A 305 4.73 26.66 -15.77
N VAL A 306 3.76 25.93 -15.24
CA VAL A 306 2.46 25.68 -15.85
C VAL A 306 1.43 26.54 -15.12
N ALA A 307 0.81 27.48 -15.83
CA ALA A 307 -0.04 28.51 -15.23
C ALA A 307 -1.46 28.04 -14.90
N ASP A 308 -1.96 27.04 -15.62
CA ASP A 308 -3.28 26.45 -15.54
C ASP A 308 -3.14 24.95 -15.77
N GLU A 309 -4.13 24.13 -15.39
CA GLU A 309 -4.11 22.69 -15.67
C GLU A 309 -3.77 22.42 -17.14
N ALA A 310 -2.79 21.57 -17.38
CA ALA A 310 -2.27 21.30 -18.72
C ALA A 310 -1.78 19.85 -18.85
N THR A 311 -1.87 19.31 -20.06
CA THR A 311 -1.17 18.10 -20.44
C THR A 311 0.21 18.49 -20.97
N VAL A 312 1.24 18.11 -20.23
CA VAL A 312 2.64 18.36 -20.57
C VAL A 312 3.20 17.15 -21.30
N THR A 313 3.96 17.41 -22.37
CA THR A 313 4.73 16.43 -23.13
C THR A 313 6.20 16.84 -23.11
N MET A 314 7.05 15.90 -22.71
CA MET A 314 8.51 16.04 -22.69
C MET A 314 9.08 14.87 -23.47
N THR A 315 9.83 15.16 -24.53
CA THR A 315 10.25 14.11 -25.45
C THR A 315 11.63 14.37 -26.01
N CYS A 316 12.43 13.31 -26.09
CA CYS A 316 13.64 13.26 -26.89
C CYS A 316 13.54 12.15 -27.95
N CYS A 317 12.32 11.71 -28.27
CA CYS A 317 12.05 10.68 -29.28
C CYS A 317 12.75 10.96 -30.61
N ASN A 318 13.61 10.03 -31.04
CA ASN A 318 14.42 10.18 -32.26
C ASN A 318 15.33 11.43 -32.29
N LEU A 319 15.53 12.08 -31.15
CA LEU A 319 16.28 13.33 -31.00
C LEU A 319 17.53 13.19 -30.13
N ALA A 320 17.77 12.03 -29.52
CA ALA A 320 19.00 11.71 -28.81
C ALA A 320 19.77 10.56 -29.48
N ASP A 321 21.08 10.50 -29.23
CA ASP A 321 21.98 9.49 -29.79
C ASP A 321 22.29 8.31 -28.85
N PHE A 322 21.55 8.21 -27.74
CA PHE A 322 21.73 7.21 -26.69
C PHE A 322 20.39 6.85 -26.03
N ASP A 323 20.45 5.87 -25.14
CA ASP A 323 19.30 5.35 -24.39
C ASP A 323 18.94 6.27 -23.23
N THR A 324 17.84 7.02 -23.36
CA THR A 324 17.48 8.10 -22.45
C THR A 324 16.47 7.65 -21.39
N LYS A 325 16.36 8.43 -20.31
CA LYS A 325 15.23 8.40 -19.38
C LYS A 325 14.75 9.81 -19.07
N ILE A 326 13.45 10.00 -18.94
CA ILE A 326 12.83 11.27 -18.53
C ILE A 326 11.96 11.05 -17.30
N ALA A 327 12.17 11.83 -16.25
CA ALA A 327 11.27 11.93 -15.11
C ALA A 327 10.80 13.36 -14.88
N MET A 328 9.59 13.50 -14.34
CA MET A 328 9.03 14.79 -13.91
C MET A 328 8.65 14.72 -12.44
N TYR A 329 8.96 15.79 -11.71
CA TYR A 329 8.68 15.94 -10.28
C TYR A 329 7.88 17.21 -10.03
N SER A 330 6.99 17.17 -9.05
CA SER A 330 6.39 18.38 -8.47
C SER A 330 7.48 19.21 -7.79
N ALA A 331 7.49 20.53 -8.03
CA ALA A 331 8.37 21.47 -7.34
C ALA A 331 7.58 22.57 -6.60
N GLY A 332 6.32 22.29 -6.28
CA GLY A 332 5.46 23.20 -5.54
C GLY A 332 4.83 24.30 -6.42
N ALA A 333 4.49 25.42 -5.79
CA ALA A 333 3.90 26.56 -6.49
C ALA A 333 4.97 27.32 -7.28
N ILE A 334 4.54 28.04 -8.32
CA ILE A 334 5.44 28.88 -9.12
C ILE A 334 6.18 29.88 -8.22
N GLY A 335 7.50 29.78 -8.22
CA GLY A 335 8.42 30.61 -7.45
C GLY A 335 8.77 30.08 -6.06
N ASP A 336 8.27 28.91 -5.66
CA ASP A 336 8.74 28.23 -4.47
C ASP A 336 10.22 27.82 -4.62
N PRO A 337 11.00 27.79 -3.53
CA PRO A 337 12.34 27.23 -3.56
C PRO A 337 12.28 25.74 -3.90
N ILE A 338 13.18 25.28 -4.77
CA ILE A 338 13.36 23.85 -5.04
C ILE A 338 14.00 23.20 -3.82
N ASP A 339 13.29 22.25 -3.23
CA ASP A 339 13.80 21.34 -2.20
C ASP A 339 14.06 19.98 -2.84
N PRO A 340 15.33 19.62 -3.12
CA PRO A 340 15.63 18.36 -3.76
C PRO A 340 15.49 17.16 -2.81
N SER A 341 15.35 17.37 -1.49
CA SER A 341 15.23 16.27 -0.52
C SER A 341 13.89 15.53 -0.62
N THR A 342 12.86 16.17 -1.17
CA THR A 342 11.51 15.60 -1.32
C THR A 342 11.27 14.89 -2.67
N LEU A 343 12.27 14.91 -3.57
CA LEU A 343 12.15 14.34 -4.91
C LEU A 343 11.68 12.87 -4.96
N PRO A 344 12.07 11.96 -4.05
CA PRO A 344 11.54 10.59 -4.03
C PRO A 344 10.01 10.55 -3.86
N ASP A 345 9.44 11.48 -3.09
CA ASP A 345 8.00 11.53 -2.78
C ASP A 345 7.21 12.36 -3.80
N ASP A 346 7.88 13.27 -4.52
CA ASP A 346 7.26 14.25 -5.42
C ASP A 346 7.27 13.84 -6.91
N ILE A 347 7.68 12.61 -7.23
CA ILE A 347 7.68 12.14 -8.62
C ILE A 347 6.26 12.06 -9.19
N ILE A 348 6.06 12.64 -10.37
CA ILE A 348 4.77 12.61 -11.09
C ILE A 348 4.74 11.44 -12.07
N GLY A 349 5.88 11.17 -12.70
CA GLY A 349 6.02 10.06 -13.61
C GLY A 349 7.43 10.01 -14.18
N CYS A 350 7.77 8.83 -14.68
CA CYS A 350 8.97 8.60 -15.46
C CYS A 350 8.63 7.74 -16.67
N ASN A 351 9.38 7.92 -17.75
CA ASN A 351 9.38 6.99 -18.86
C ASN A 351 10.78 6.92 -19.51
N GLU A 352 11.15 5.74 -19.97
CA GLU A 352 12.41 5.48 -20.67
C GLU A 352 12.26 5.32 -22.18
N ASP A 353 11.07 4.93 -22.65
CA ASP A 353 10.84 4.59 -24.04
C ASP A 353 9.85 5.53 -24.73
N CYS A 354 9.81 5.47 -26.05
CA CYS A 354 8.70 5.97 -26.83
C CYS A 354 8.45 5.12 -28.07
N ASP A 355 7.41 5.45 -28.83
CA ASP A 355 7.02 4.70 -30.03
C ASP A 355 7.98 5.01 -31.21
N ASP A 356 9.20 4.46 -31.14
CA ASP A 356 10.26 4.58 -32.13
C ASP A 356 10.75 3.17 -32.58
N PRO A 357 10.93 2.91 -33.88
CA PRO A 357 11.52 1.66 -34.39
C PRO A 357 12.89 1.25 -33.81
N ASP A 358 13.70 2.19 -33.30
CA ASP A 358 15.02 1.91 -32.74
C ASP A 358 15.02 1.75 -31.19
N PHE A 359 13.90 2.07 -30.50
CA PHE A 359 13.57 1.79 -29.08
C PHE A 359 14.62 2.14 -28.01
N PHE A 360 15.10 3.38 -27.93
CA PHE A 360 15.95 3.80 -26.80
C PHE A 360 15.71 5.24 -26.32
N THR A 361 14.90 6.06 -27.00
CA THR A 361 14.68 7.46 -26.58
C THR A 361 13.31 7.64 -25.93
N SER A 362 13.16 8.59 -25.02
CA SER A 362 12.02 8.64 -24.11
C SER A 362 11.01 9.74 -24.43
N GLU A 363 9.75 9.50 -24.07
CA GLU A 363 8.68 10.48 -24.02
C GLU A 363 7.85 10.35 -22.74
N LEU A 364 7.70 11.44 -21.99
CA LEU A 364 6.82 11.51 -20.84
C LEU A 364 5.64 12.43 -21.15
N ILE A 365 4.43 11.93 -20.95
CA ILE A 365 3.18 12.69 -21.05
C ILE A 365 2.48 12.65 -19.69
N SER A 366 2.09 13.81 -19.16
CA SER A 366 1.43 13.89 -17.86
C SER A 366 0.50 15.09 -17.80
N THR A 367 -0.71 14.89 -17.26
CA THR A 367 -1.61 15.99 -16.95
C THR A 367 -1.34 16.49 -15.54
N VAL A 368 -1.04 17.78 -15.42
CA VAL A 368 -0.65 18.42 -14.15
C VAL A 368 -1.46 19.69 -13.90
N PRO A 369 -1.73 20.04 -12.63
CA PRO A 369 -2.37 21.30 -12.30
C PRO A 369 -1.44 22.51 -12.55
N ALA A 370 -1.89 23.71 -12.19
CA ALA A 370 -1.01 24.87 -12.15
C ALA A 370 0.09 24.68 -11.09
N GLY A 371 1.35 24.92 -11.46
CA GLY A 371 2.49 24.66 -10.58
C GLY A 371 3.84 24.82 -11.28
N GLN A 372 4.91 24.57 -10.53
CA GLN A 372 6.27 24.43 -11.04
C GLN A 372 6.66 22.95 -11.02
N TYR A 373 7.36 22.51 -12.07
CA TYR A 373 7.75 21.10 -12.22
C TYR A 373 9.22 20.99 -12.63
N LEU A 374 9.94 20.09 -11.98
CA LEU A 374 11.29 19.71 -12.39
C LEU A 374 11.22 18.61 -13.44
N VAL A 375 12.07 18.72 -14.44
CA VAL A 375 12.26 17.72 -15.49
C VAL A 375 13.68 17.23 -15.43
N ARG A 376 13.85 15.93 -15.31
CA ARG A 376 15.14 15.26 -15.23
C ARG A 376 15.34 14.43 -16.49
N VAL A 377 16.47 14.61 -17.15
CA VAL A 377 16.84 13.83 -18.34
C VAL A 377 18.20 13.18 -18.13
N GLY A 378 18.28 11.87 -18.30
CA GLY A 378 19.52 11.10 -18.23
C GLY A 378 19.44 9.89 -19.14
N GLY A 379 20.07 8.78 -18.76
CA GLY A 379 20.08 7.55 -19.55
C GLY A 379 19.90 6.26 -18.77
N TYR A 380 19.63 5.19 -19.51
CA TYR A 380 19.51 3.80 -19.05
C TYR A 380 20.88 3.12 -18.98
N LEU A 381 21.15 2.33 -17.93
CA LEU A 381 22.41 1.58 -17.73
C LEU A 381 23.69 2.41 -17.96
N ASP A 382 23.74 3.63 -17.41
CA ASP A 382 24.83 4.60 -17.56
C ASP A 382 25.12 5.02 -19.02
N ALA A 383 24.13 4.88 -19.91
CA ALA A 383 24.18 5.46 -21.24
C ALA A 383 24.23 6.99 -21.15
N ARG A 384 25.15 7.59 -21.91
CA ARG A 384 25.39 9.04 -21.94
C ARG A 384 25.62 9.49 -23.37
N GLY A 385 25.13 10.67 -23.71
CA GLY A 385 25.21 11.18 -25.07
C GLY A 385 24.68 12.59 -25.19
N SER A 386 24.25 12.94 -26.39
CA SER A 386 23.70 14.26 -26.71
C SER A 386 22.38 14.11 -27.45
N GLY A 387 21.54 15.14 -27.34
CA GLY A 387 20.26 15.17 -28.03
C GLY A 387 19.58 16.52 -27.90
N ASP A 388 18.35 16.58 -28.39
CA ASP A 388 17.43 17.68 -28.16
C ASP A 388 16.25 17.20 -27.30
N LEU A 389 15.93 17.96 -26.25
CA LEU A 389 14.72 17.80 -25.45
C LEU A 389 13.67 18.79 -25.97
N VAL A 390 12.49 18.29 -26.30
CA VAL A 390 11.32 19.08 -26.67
C VAL A 390 10.35 19.10 -25.50
N VAL A 391 9.90 20.29 -25.11
CA VAL A 391 8.88 20.44 -24.07
C VAL A 391 7.73 21.28 -24.58
N SER A 392 6.52 20.77 -24.42
CA SER A 392 5.28 21.46 -24.79
C SER A 392 4.16 21.12 -23.84
N TRP A 393 3.17 22.01 -23.72
CA TRP A 393 1.96 21.71 -22.98
C TRP A 393 0.75 22.44 -23.57
N GLU A 394 -0.40 21.81 -23.43
CA GLU A 394 -1.68 22.33 -23.88
C GLU A 394 -2.74 22.17 -22.80
N GLU A 395 -3.74 23.07 -22.81
CA GLU A 395 -4.91 22.93 -21.94
C GLU A 395 -5.56 21.56 -22.22
N PRO A 396 -5.94 20.78 -21.20
CA PRO A 396 -6.56 19.49 -21.41
C PRO A 396 -7.81 19.67 -22.28
N GLU A 397 -8.08 18.71 -23.16
CA GLU A 397 -9.28 18.77 -23.97
C GLU A 397 -10.49 18.95 -23.05
N PRO A 398 -11.35 19.96 -23.31
CA PRO A 398 -12.49 20.20 -22.45
C PRO A 398 -13.33 18.92 -22.40
N PRO A 399 -13.81 18.50 -21.21
CA PRO A 399 -14.60 17.30 -21.10
C PRO A 399 -15.74 17.35 -22.11
N LEU A 400 -15.92 16.26 -22.85
CA LEU A 400 -17.03 16.16 -23.79
C LEU A 400 -18.31 16.56 -23.06
N ALA A 401 -19.08 17.47 -23.65
CA ALA A 401 -20.33 17.90 -23.07
C ALA A 401 -21.15 16.65 -22.73
N ALA A 402 -21.70 16.61 -21.50
CA ALA A 402 -22.55 15.51 -21.07
C ALA A 402 -23.57 15.23 -22.17
N PRO A 403 -23.72 13.97 -22.62
CA PRO A 403 -24.63 13.67 -23.71
C PRO A 403 -26.03 14.12 -23.31
N GLU A 404 -26.61 15.07 -24.05
CA GLU A 404 -28.01 15.38 -23.89
C GLU A 404 -28.79 14.13 -24.30
N CYS A 405 -29.52 13.52 -23.35
CA CYS A 405 -30.49 12.51 -23.70
C CYS A 405 -31.45 13.13 -24.72
N ALA A 406 -31.51 12.57 -25.93
CA ALA A 406 -32.55 12.94 -26.89
C ALA A 406 -33.90 12.86 -26.19
N THR A 407 -34.76 13.86 -26.41
CA THR A 407 -36.13 13.81 -25.91
C THR A 407 -36.75 12.49 -26.38
N PRO A 408 -37.40 11.69 -25.50
CA PRO A 408 -38.07 10.47 -25.93
C PRO A 408 -39.01 10.75 -27.11
N GLY A 409 -38.63 10.28 -28.31
CA GLY A 409 -39.36 10.53 -29.57
C GLY A 409 -38.56 11.18 -30.70
N ASP A 410 -37.33 11.65 -30.48
CA ASP A 410 -36.48 12.13 -31.58
C ASP A 410 -35.83 10.96 -32.35
N THR A 411 -35.84 11.06 -33.68
CA THR A 411 -35.49 9.97 -34.61
C THR A 411 -34.03 9.96 -35.08
N ASN A 412 -33.17 10.78 -34.48
CA ASN A 412 -31.76 10.87 -34.85
C ASN A 412 -30.88 10.24 -33.78
N ILE A 413 -30.25 9.11 -34.12
CA ILE A 413 -29.21 8.48 -33.31
C ILE A 413 -27.85 9.02 -33.79
N SER A 414 -27.07 9.63 -32.90
CA SER A 414 -25.65 9.91 -33.13
C SER A 414 -24.84 8.68 -32.73
N GLN A 415 -24.20 8.03 -33.70
CA GLN A 415 -23.36 6.85 -33.50
C GLN A 415 -21.93 7.30 -33.14
N ILE A 416 -21.41 6.83 -32.01
CA ILE A 416 -19.99 6.88 -31.66
C ILE A 416 -19.39 5.52 -32.05
N THR A 417 -18.30 5.52 -32.80
CA THR A 417 -17.59 4.30 -33.22
C THR A 417 -16.43 4.08 -32.26
N VAL A 418 -16.36 2.93 -31.59
CA VAL A 418 -15.19 2.48 -30.81
C VAL A 418 -14.71 1.14 -31.36
N ASP A 419 -13.40 1.00 -31.53
CA ASP A 419 -12.77 -0.04 -32.37
C ASP A 419 -12.60 -1.42 -31.68
N SER A 420 -12.98 -1.59 -30.41
CA SER A 420 -13.14 -2.94 -29.83
C SER A 420 -13.93 -2.91 -28.51
N ALA A 421 -14.94 -3.79 -28.39
CA ALA A 421 -15.58 -4.12 -27.13
C ALA A 421 -15.92 -5.62 -27.13
N ASP A 422 -15.37 -6.37 -26.17
CA ASP A 422 -15.70 -7.77 -25.90
C ASP A 422 -16.85 -7.82 -24.88
N PHE A 423 -17.92 -8.56 -25.20
CA PHE A 423 -19.15 -8.60 -24.40
C PHE A 423 -19.35 -10.00 -23.81
N GLY A 424 -18.70 -10.27 -22.69
CA GLY A 424 -19.02 -11.41 -21.83
C GLY A 424 -20.31 -11.17 -21.05
N ASN A 425 -21.35 -11.97 -21.32
CA ASN A 425 -22.58 -12.09 -20.53
C ASN A 425 -23.39 -10.79 -20.28
N GLY A 426 -24.17 -10.39 -21.28
CA GLY A 426 -25.52 -9.87 -21.00
C GLY A 426 -25.67 -8.36 -20.76
N GLY A 427 -24.85 -7.51 -21.38
CA GLY A 427 -25.17 -6.09 -21.48
C GLY A 427 -24.22 -5.29 -22.36
N VAL A 428 -24.46 -3.96 -22.36
CA VAL A 428 -23.59 -2.82 -22.75
C VAL A 428 -23.92 -2.23 -24.16
N TRP A 429 -23.86 -0.92 -24.50
CA TRP A 429 -23.80 0.41 -23.82
C TRP A 429 -23.47 1.53 -24.83
N CYS A 430 -23.71 2.80 -24.47
CA CYS A 430 -22.94 4.01 -24.86
C CYS A 430 -22.87 4.93 -23.60
N GLY A 431 -21.75 5.44 -23.04
CA GLY A 431 -20.31 5.39 -23.36
C GLY A 431 -19.43 5.74 -22.14
N ALA A 432 -18.11 5.84 -22.40
CA ALA A 432 -16.88 5.77 -21.56
C ALA A 432 -16.95 5.91 -20.03
N ALA A 433 -16.10 5.12 -19.37
CA ALA A 433 -15.81 5.14 -17.95
C ALA A 433 -15.81 6.56 -17.35
N ALA A 434 -16.91 6.89 -16.67
CA ALA A 434 -16.89 7.64 -15.43
C ALA A 434 -17.37 6.66 -14.35
N GLU A 435 -16.58 6.55 -13.29
CA GLU A 435 -17.04 5.95 -12.04
C GLU A 435 -18.35 6.63 -11.60
N ASN A 436 -19.30 5.80 -11.18
CA ASN A 436 -20.59 6.18 -10.59
C ASN A 436 -21.66 6.75 -11.54
N VAL A 437 -22.39 5.87 -12.25
CA VAL A 437 -23.74 6.19 -12.75
C VAL A 437 -24.75 5.12 -12.30
N VAL A 438 -25.72 5.55 -11.48
CA VAL A 438 -26.87 4.73 -11.08
C VAL A 438 -27.82 4.55 -12.27
N ALA A 439 -27.98 3.31 -12.76
CA ALA A 439 -29.01 2.96 -13.73
C ALA A 439 -30.38 2.76 -13.06
N ARG A 440 -31.47 3.21 -13.70
CA ARG A 440 -32.83 2.93 -13.23
C ARG A 440 -33.49 1.90 -14.15
N SER A 441 -33.96 0.79 -13.58
CA SER A 441 -34.67 -0.27 -14.30
C SER A 441 -36.12 0.12 -14.60
N TYR A 442 -36.61 -0.16 -15.81
CA TYR A 442 -38.04 -0.14 -16.13
C TYR A 442 -38.58 -1.57 -16.32
N PRO A 443 -39.77 -1.91 -15.80
CA PRO A 443 -40.46 -3.14 -16.15
C PRO A 443 -40.83 -3.15 -17.65
N ALA A 444 -40.71 -4.31 -18.32
CA ALA A 444 -41.06 -4.49 -19.74
C ALA A 444 -42.49 -4.05 -20.13
N ALA A 445 -43.39 -3.92 -19.15
CA ALA A 445 -44.75 -3.40 -19.33
C ALA A 445 -44.78 -1.90 -19.69
N ASP A 446 -43.79 -1.11 -19.28
CA ASP A 446 -43.73 0.34 -19.51
C ASP A 446 -43.24 0.72 -20.91
N LEU A 447 -42.74 -0.25 -21.69
CA LEU A 447 -42.24 -0.09 -23.06
C LEU A 447 -43.09 -0.81 -24.11
N GLY A 448 -44.31 -1.25 -23.76
CA GLY A 448 -45.26 -1.80 -24.73
C GLY A 448 -45.03 -3.25 -25.17
N GLY A 449 -44.12 -3.99 -24.52
CA GLY A 449 -44.10 -5.46 -24.55
C GLY A 449 -43.37 -6.15 -25.71
N ALA A 450 -42.74 -5.44 -26.64
CA ALA A 450 -41.75 -6.01 -27.57
C ALA A 450 -40.93 -4.90 -28.24
N PHE A 451 -39.61 -5.09 -28.34
CA PHE A 451 -38.77 -4.33 -29.26
C PHE A 451 -37.97 -5.32 -30.12
N ASP A 452 -37.77 -4.95 -31.38
CA ASP A 452 -37.00 -5.73 -32.35
C ASP A 452 -35.68 -5.00 -32.57
N VAL A 453 -34.57 -5.72 -32.40
CA VAL A 453 -33.23 -5.17 -32.64
C VAL A 453 -32.77 -5.73 -33.97
N SER A 454 -32.97 -4.96 -35.04
CA SER A 454 -32.22 -5.17 -36.28
C SER A 454 -30.94 -4.35 -36.17
N CYS A 455 -29.81 -5.05 -36.23
CA CYS A 455 -28.49 -4.44 -36.38
C CYS A 455 -28.42 -3.58 -37.65
#